data_AF-A0A955UGA7-F1
#
_entry.id   AF-A0A955UGA7-F1
#
_cell.length_a   1.000
_cell.length_b   1.000
_cell.length_c   1.000
_cell.angle_alpha   90.00
_cell.angle_beta   90.00
_cell.angle_gamma   90.00
#
_symmetry.space_group_name_H-M   'P 1'
#
loop_
_entity.id
_entity.type
_entity.pdbx_description
1 polymer ?
#
loop_
_entity_poly.entity_id
_entity_poly.type
_entity_poly.pdbx_seq_one_letter_code
_entity_poly.pdbx_strand_id
1 'polypeptide(L)'
;MSTPPPAERSGSPISPPPAERSGSPISPPPADGSCEVCGHVSTASGPAGADGREDVDPLLHLTGARDCEALGERLIELLAELPSTHATSIFEAYGTVDRAEVGGEEAPVLRRLPSRCAPSPGLPDLRGVSEALVARAERVVEDARGHRVVSPVFCSGGPPRIVVLDCHATPAEAEQAFRRRLLALYRNQLSLIDAMERDRLTGLLNRHAFDERFFQLERDAEGGSARLVGSAWLAVLDVDHFKQVNDVHGHLVGDEVLLLLAQLMKREFRYSDLLFRFGGEEFVVILRGVPESGARLALERLRVRVEEHDFPRIARLTVSIGFTEVAKGAPPDRIVDLADRALYRAKASGRNRIVSSDELPDTERAGFEGAVELF
;
A
#
# COMPACT_ATOMS: atom_id res chain seq x y z
N MET A 1 -49.13 18.60 -37.88
CA MET A 1 -49.29 17.27 -37.25
C MET A 1 -48.57 17.33 -35.93
N SER A 2 -49.37 17.44 -34.87
CA SER A 2 -48.96 17.72 -33.50
C SER A 2 -48.74 16.41 -32.76
N THR A 3 -47.60 16.25 -32.10
CA THR A 3 -47.34 15.18 -31.13
C THR A 3 -47.27 15.79 -29.72
N PRO A 4 -47.99 15.24 -28.73
CA PRO A 4 -48.10 15.84 -27.39
C PRO A 4 -46.94 15.40 -26.47
N PRO A 5 -46.68 16.13 -25.37
CA PRO A 5 -45.74 15.69 -24.33
C PRO A 5 -46.41 14.68 -23.37
N PRO A 6 -45.65 13.75 -22.74
CA PRO A 6 -46.18 12.85 -21.74
C PRO A 6 -46.31 13.53 -20.37
N ALA A 7 -47.31 13.08 -19.61
CA ALA A 7 -47.85 13.68 -18.41
C ALA A 7 -46.94 13.62 -17.17
N GLU A 8 -47.00 14.71 -16.39
CA GLU A 8 -46.50 14.84 -15.03
C GLU A 8 -47.20 13.85 -14.08
N ARG A 9 -46.42 13.11 -13.28
CA ARG A 9 -46.93 12.39 -12.10
C ARG A 9 -46.50 13.11 -10.83
N SER A 10 -47.50 13.63 -10.13
CA SER A 10 -47.45 14.16 -8.78
C SER A 10 -47.03 13.07 -7.77
N GLY A 11 -45.89 13.26 -7.11
CA GLY A 11 -45.50 12.53 -5.91
C GLY A 11 -45.50 13.46 -4.70
N SER A 12 -46.38 13.18 -3.74
CA SER A 12 -46.54 13.92 -2.48
C SER A 12 -45.32 13.77 -1.55
N PRO A 13 -45.12 14.71 -0.59
CA PRO A 13 -43.88 14.80 0.19
C PRO A 13 -43.83 13.78 1.34
N ILE A 14 -42.68 13.13 1.50
CA ILE A 14 -42.38 12.23 2.63
C ILE A 14 -41.96 13.08 3.83
N SER A 15 -42.74 13.02 4.91
CA SER A 15 -42.43 13.63 6.21
C SER A 15 -41.36 12.83 6.98
N PRO A 16 -40.49 13.47 7.78
CA PRO A 16 -39.50 12.77 8.60
C PRO A 16 -40.13 12.18 9.87
N PRO A 17 -39.59 11.08 10.42
CA PRO A 17 -40.04 10.49 11.69
C PRO A 17 -39.54 11.32 12.91
N PRO A 18 -40.22 11.20 14.07
CA PRO A 18 -39.95 12.02 15.24
C PRO A 18 -38.71 11.57 16.02
N ALA A 19 -38.06 12.53 16.68
CA ALA A 19 -36.95 12.34 17.60
C ALA A 19 -37.43 11.78 18.96
N GLU A 20 -36.88 10.65 19.38
CA GLU A 20 -37.02 10.14 20.74
C GLU A 20 -35.82 10.53 21.62
N ARG A 21 -36.14 10.99 22.83
CA ARG A 21 -35.23 11.49 23.85
C ARG A 21 -34.78 10.39 24.81
N SER A 22 -33.52 10.50 25.23
CA SER A 22 -32.97 10.27 26.58
C SER A 22 -33.29 8.96 27.32
N GLY A 23 -32.29 8.08 27.43
CA GLY A 23 -32.16 7.05 28.47
C GLY A 23 -30.74 7.06 29.05
N SER A 24 -30.64 7.27 30.36
CA SER A 24 -29.42 7.34 31.20
C SER A 24 -28.70 5.97 31.35
N PRO A 25 -27.45 5.94 31.87
CA PRO A 25 -26.51 4.82 31.67
C PRO A 25 -26.72 3.66 32.65
N ILE A 26 -26.46 2.44 32.16
CA ILE A 26 -26.49 1.19 32.92
C ILE A 26 -25.08 0.92 33.47
N SER A 27 -24.97 0.85 34.80
CA SER A 27 -23.75 0.46 35.55
C SER A 27 -23.48 -1.05 35.46
N PRO A 28 -22.22 -1.52 35.56
CA PRO A 28 -21.89 -2.95 35.54
C PRO A 28 -22.05 -3.60 36.93
N PRO A 29 -22.35 -4.90 37.02
CA PRO A 29 -22.35 -5.65 38.28
C PRO A 29 -20.94 -6.16 38.64
N PRO A 30 -20.70 -6.53 39.93
CA PRO A 30 -19.37 -6.71 40.49
C PRO A 30 -18.78 -8.12 40.27
N ALA A 31 -17.46 -8.19 40.40
CA ALA A 31 -16.69 -9.42 40.53
C ALA A 31 -16.73 -9.93 41.98
N ASP A 32 -16.98 -11.23 42.17
CA ASP A 32 -16.34 -12.09 43.19
C ASP A 32 -16.95 -13.51 43.18
N GLY A 33 -16.12 -14.52 43.48
CA GLY A 33 -16.57 -15.68 44.26
C GLY A 33 -16.50 -17.07 43.62
N SER A 34 -15.31 -17.70 43.71
CA SER A 34 -15.07 -19.09 44.16
C SER A 34 -15.83 -20.28 43.56
N CYS A 35 -15.08 -21.24 43.01
CA CYS A 35 -15.31 -22.66 43.26
C CYS A 35 -14.00 -23.47 43.19
N GLU A 36 -13.50 -23.88 44.35
CA GLU A 36 -12.52 -24.95 44.53
C GLU A 36 -13.25 -26.31 44.56
N VAL A 37 -12.79 -27.32 43.81
CA VAL A 37 -12.83 -28.74 44.21
C VAL A 37 -11.65 -29.51 43.58
N CYS A 38 -10.65 -29.75 44.43
CA CYS A 38 -9.90 -30.99 44.67
C CYS A 38 -9.21 -31.77 43.53
N GLY A 39 -7.91 -32.04 43.73
CA GLY A 39 -7.29 -33.27 43.21
C GLY A 39 -5.76 -33.29 43.09
N HIS A 40 -5.01 -33.05 44.16
CA HIS A 40 -3.58 -33.39 44.19
C HIS A 40 -3.38 -34.91 44.17
N VAL A 41 -2.68 -35.42 43.15
CA VAL A 41 -1.82 -36.62 43.28
C VAL A 41 -0.51 -36.34 42.54
N SER A 42 0.57 -36.22 43.30
CA SER A 42 1.94 -36.28 42.81
C SER A 42 2.38 -37.73 42.69
N THR A 43 2.93 -38.13 41.53
CA THR A 43 4.11 -39.02 41.44
C THR A 43 4.75 -38.98 40.04
N ALA A 44 6.01 -38.51 40.01
CA ALA A 44 7.17 -39.08 39.31
C ALA A 44 7.21 -39.26 37.76
N SER A 45 8.05 -38.41 37.14
CA SER A 45 9.16 -38.71 36.21
C SER A 45 8.95 -39.26 34.77
N GLY A 46 9.05 -38.33 33.79
CA GLY A 46 9.84 -38.41 32.53
C GLY A 46 9.12 -38.76 31.21
N PRO A 47 9.65 -38.39 30.01
CA PRO A 47 10.50 -37.25 29.63
C PRO A 47 9.75 -36.19 28.80
N ALA A 48 10.42 -35.05 28.61
CA ALA A 48 9.97 -33.85 27.93
C ALA A 48 9.73 -34.01 26.42
N GLY A 49 8.86 -33.14 25.87
CA GLY A 49 8.91 -32.74 24.47
C GLY A 49 7.68 -33.09 23.63
N ALA A 50 6.50 -32.61 24.02
CA ALA A 50 5.41 -32.37 23.07
C ALA A 50 5.13 -30.87 23.12
N ASP A 51 5.84 -30.13 22.28
CA ASP A 51 5.63 -28.71 22.09
C ASP A 51 4.22 -28.53 21.53
N GLY A 52 3.33 -27.94 22.34
CA GLY A 52 1.97 -27.62 21.96
C GLY A 52 1.99 -26.54 20.89
N ARG A 53 2.14 -26.93 19.62
CA ARG A 53 1.65 -26.11 18.51
C ARG A 53 0.13 -26.22 18.56
N GLU A 54 -0.52 -25.14 18.96
CA GLU A 54 -1.92 -24.96 18.62
C GLU A 54 -2.01 -25.09 17.09
N ASP A 55 -2.65 -26.16 16.60
CA ASP A 55 -3.06 -26.33 15.20
C ASP A 55 -4.14 -25.29 14.92
N VAL A 56 -3.71 -24.04 14.76
CA VAL A 56 -4.56 -22.95 14.33
C VAL A 56 -4.68 -23.05 12.81
N ASP A 57 -5.92 -23.13 12.32
CA ASP A 57 -6.24 -23.33 10.90
C ASP A 57 -5.39 -22.38 10.02
N PRO A 58 -4.53 -22.91 9.13
CA PRO A 58 -3.69 -22.10 8.26
C PRO A 58 -4.47 -21.08 7.40
N LEU A 59 -5.76 -21.35 7.13
CA LEU A 59 -6.67 -20.42 6.46
C LEU A 59 -7.06 -19.24 7.36
N LEU A 60 -7.20 -19.46 8.67
CA LEU A 60 -7.48 -18.40 9.64
C LEU A 60 -6.31 -17.41 9.72
N HIS A 61 -5.07 -17.92 9.63
CA HIS A 61 -3.86 -17.08 9.57
C HIS A 61 -3.77 -16.22 8.32
N LEU A 62 -4.24 -16.72 7.16
CA LEU A 62 -4.26 -15.92 5.92
C LEU A 62 -5.22 -14.72 6.06
N THR A 63 -6.34 -14.89 6.77
CA THR A 63 -7.31 -13.81 7.00
C THR A 63 -6.91 -12.81 8.10
N GLY A 64 -5.91 -13.15 8.92
CA GLY A 64 -5.40 -12.28 9.98
C GLY A 64 -4.25 -11.36 9.56
N ALA A 65 -3.76 -11.48 8.32
CA ALA A 65 -2.68 -10.64 7.83
C ALA A 65 -3.12 -9.18 7.72
N ARG A 66 -2.31 -8.26 8.26
CA ARG A 66 -2.63 -6.83 8.34
C ARG A 66 -2.08 -6.01 7.19
N ASP A 67 -1.11 -6.55 6.46
CA ASP A 67 -0.49 -5.90 5.32
C ASP A 67 -0.27 -6.88 4.16
N CYS A 68 0.04 -6.27 3.02
CA CYS A 68 0.27 -6.93 1.74
C CYS A 68 1.43 -7.94 1.75
N GLU A 69 2.47 -7.70 2.55
CA GLU A 69 3.70 -8.50 2.58
C GLU A 69 3.49 -9.74 3.45
N ALA A 70 2.96 -9.56 4.66
CA ALA A 70 2.57 -10.62 5.57
C ALA A 70 1.56 -11.57 4.91
N LEU A 71 0.57 -11.03 4.19
CA LEU A 71 -0.41 -11.86 3.46
C LEU A 71 0.27 -12.70 2.37
N GLY A 72 1.28 -12.13 1.68
CA GLY A 72 2.08 -12.84 0.69
C GLY A 72 2.91 -13.97 1.29
N GLU A 73 3.59 -13.70 2.41
CA GLU A 73 4.38 -14.69 3.15
C GLU A 73 3.50 -15.87 3.59
N ARG A 74 2.31 -15.61 4.15
CA ARG A 74 1.36 -16.67 4.53
C ARG A 74 0.87 -17.49 3.34
N LEU A 75 0.58 -16.86 2.20
CA LEU A 75 0.21 -17.62 1.00
C LEU A 75 1.36 -18.52 0.53
N ILE A 76 2.61 -18.02 0.58
CA ILE A 76 3.80 -18.80 0.22
C ILE A 76 3.92 -20.04 1.12
N GLU A 77 3.75 -19.89 2.44
CA GLU A 77 3.74 -21.01 3.40
C GLU A 77 2.70 -22.07 3.01
N LEU A 78 1.45 -21.67 2.79
CA LEU A 78 0.36 -22.58 2.40
C LEU A 78 0.61 -23.30 1.07
N LEU A 79 1.15 -22.59 0.08
CA LEU A 79 1.44 -23.17 -1.23
C LEU A 79 2.65 -24.12 -1.20
N ALA A 80 3.59 -23.91 -0.27
CA ALA A 80 4.75 -24.77 -0.09
C ALA A 80 4.38 -26.14 0.51
N GLU A 81 3.25 -26.24 1.23
CA GLU A 81 2.74 -27.50 1.78
C GLU A 81 1.99 -28.37 0.76
N LEU A 82 1.77 -27.87 -0.45
CA LEU A 82 1.12 -28.62 -1.51
C LEU A 82 1.96 -29.84 -1.94
N PRO A 83 1.36 -31.03 -2.11
CA PRO A 83 2.11 -32.27 -2.36
C PRO A 83 3.03 -32.23 -3.58
N SER A 84 2.62 -31.59 -4.69
CA SER A 84 3.43 -31.54 -5.90
C SER A 84 4.47 -30.41 -5.92
N THR A 85 4.37 -29.45 -4.99
CA THR A 85 5.19 -28.23 -4.96
C THR A 85 6.51 -28.50 -4.25
N HIS A 86 7.62 -28.05 -4.86
CA HIS A 86 8.93 -28.08 -4.19
C HIS A 86 9.58 -26.69 -4.09
N ALA A 87 9.05 -25.69 -4.79
CA ALA A 87 9.43 -24.30 -4.59
C ALA A 87 8.27 -23.37 -4.94
N THR A 88 8.07 -22.31 -4.16
CA THR A 88 7.05 -21.28 -4.45
C THR A 88 7.56 -19.86 -4.18
N SER A 89 7.08 -18.89 -4.95
CA SER A 89 7.34 -17.47 -4.72
C SER A 89 6.26 -16.61 -5.33
N ILE A 90 6.13 -15.40 -4.77
CA ILE A 90 5.25 -14.36 -5.29
C ILE A 90 6.11 -13.22 -5.80
N PHE A 91 5.76 -12.68 -6.96
CA PHE A 91 6.37 -11.49 -7.53
C PHE A 91 5.32 -10.41 -7.73
N GLU A 92 5.70 -9.15 -7.59
CA GLU A 92 4.95 -8.02 -8.13
C GLU A 92 5.47 -7.71 -9.52
N ALA A 93 4.56 -7.55 -10.49
CA ALA A 93 4.91 -7.22 -11.86
C ALA A 93 4.57 -5.76 -12.18
N TYR A 94 5.57 -5.03 -12.67
CA TYR A 94 5.47 -3.62 -13.02
C TYR A 94 5.68 -3.40 -14.53
N GLY A 95 5.12 -2.31 -15.06
CA GLY A 95 5.41 -1.81 -16.41
C GLY A 95 4.61 -2.39 -17.57
N THR A 96 3.86 -3.48 -17.38
CA THR A 96 3.15 -4.18 -18.47
C THR A 96 1.66 -3.89 -18.57
N VAL A 97 0.94 -3.73 -17.45
CA VAL A 97 -0.54 -3.67 -17.47
C VAL A 97 -1.05 -2.27 -17.83
N ASP A 98 -0.38 -1.21 -17.37
CA ASP A 98 -0.77 0.18 -17.70
C ASP A 98 -0.28 0.64 -19.10
N ARG A 99 0.70 -0.07 -19.69
CA ARG A 99 1.29 0.29 -21.00
C ARG A 99 0.76 -0.53 -22.17
N ALA A 100 -0.07 -1.54 -21.92
CA ALA A 100 -0.76 -2.27 -22.97
C ALA A 100 -1.72 -1.36 -23.79
N GLU A 101 -2.16 -0.23 -23.21
CA GLU A 101 -2.92 0.80 -23.93
C GLU A 101 -2.04 1.71 -24.83
N VAL A 102 -0.71 1.63 -24.72
CA VAL A 102 0.25 2.52 -25.42
C VAL A 102 1.17 1.75 -26.39
N GLY A 103 0.97 0.44 -26.58
CA GLY A 103 1.62 -0.32 -27.66
C GLY A 103 3.11 -0.63 -27.46
N GLY A 104 3.61 -0.71 -26.22
CA GLY A 104 5.00 -1.07 -25.93
C GLY A 104 5.20 -2.56 -25.61
N GLU A 105 6.11 -3.24 -26.32
CA GLU A 105 6.58 -4.63 -26.06
C GLU A 105 7.60 -4.72 -24.91
N GLU A 106 7.52 -3.86 -23.89
CA GLU A 106 8.48 -3.93 -22.77
C GLU A 106 8.09 -5.04 -21.78
N ALA A 107 9.03 -5.94 -21.51
CA ALA A 107 8.87 -7.03 -20.55
C ALA A 107 8.64 -6.50 -19.12
N PRO A 108 7.85 -7.21 -18.28
CA PRO A 108 7.56 -6.76 -16.93
C PRO A 108 8.81 -6.76 -16.05
N VAL A 109 8.94 -5.73 -15.21
CA VAL A 109 9.91 -5.74 -14.11
C VAL A 109 9.29 -6.50 -12.94
N LEU A 110 10.00 -7.51 -12.44
CA LEU A 110 9.52 -8.36 -11.35
C LEU A 110 10.25 -8.06 -10.04
N ARG A 111 9.50 -7.73 -8.98
CA ARG A 111 10.01 -7.68 -7.60
C ARG A 111 9.54 -8.91 -6.85
N ARG A 112 10.46 -9.76 -6.39
CA ARG A 112 10.10 -10.90 -5.55
C ARG A 112 9.69 -10.42 -4.16
N LEU A 113 8.57 -10.93 -3.63
CA LEU A 113 8.20 -10.74 -2.24
C LEU A 113 9.15 -11.54 -1.34
N PRO A 114 9.51 -11.02 -0.15
CA PRO A 114 10.30 -11.77 0.81
C PRO A 114 9.54 -13.01 1.29
N SER A 115 10.31 -14.02 1.65
CA SER A 115 9.81 -15.31 2.11
C SER A 115 10.82 -15.91 3.08
N ARG A 116 10.32 -16.46 4.19
CA ARG A 116 11.12 -17.30 5.10
C ARG A 116 11.22 -18.76 4.65
N CYS A 117 10.37 -19.19 3.72
CA CYS A 117 10.39 -20.54 3.17
C CYS A 117 11.52 -20.72 2.16
N ALA A 118 12.26 -21.82 2.29
CA ALA A 118 13.18 -22.36 1.29
C ALA A 118 12.67 -23.75 0.85
N PRO A 119 12.74 -24.11 -0.45
CA PRO A 119 13.37 -23.40 -1.58
C PRO A 119 12.47 -22.35 -2.26
N SER A 120 13.08 -21.32 -2.85
CA SER A 120 12.42 -20.38 -3.76
C SER A 120 12.71 -20.74 -5.23
N PRO A 121 11.72 -20.73 -6.13
CA PRO A 121 11.93 -21.01 -7.54
C PRO A 121 12.84 -19.95 -8.16
N GLY A 122 13.51 -20.30 -9.26
CA GLY A 122 14.23 -19.33 -10.09
C GLY A 122 13.32 -18.19 -10.57
N LEU A 123 13.90 -17.16 -11.20
CA LEU A 123 13.06 -16.15 -11.86
C LEU A 123 12.18 -16.84 -12.93
N PRO A 124 10.87 -16.50 -13.00
CA PRO A 124 10.02 -17.02 -14.06
C PRO A 124 10.44 -16.44 -15.40
N ASP A 125 10.13 -17.16 -16.48
CA ASP A 125 10.31 -16.65 -17.83
C ASP A 125 9.40 -15.43 -18.06
N LEU A 126 9.99 -14.31 -18.48
CA LEU A 126 9.27 -13.04 -18.63
C LEU A 126 8.21 -13.12 -19.73
N ARG A 127 8.42 -13.93 -20.76
CA ARG A 127 7.42 -14.15 -21.81
C ARG A 127 6.21 -14.88 -21.25
N GLY A 128 6.40 -16.00 -20.54
CA GLY A 128 5.32 -16.72 -19.89
C GLY A 128 4.53 -15.86 -18.89
N VAL A 129 5.22 -14.99 -18.13
CA VAL A 129 4.57 -14.01 -17.25
C VAL A 129 3.74 -12.99 -18.03
N SER A 130 4.28 -12.45 -19.13
CA SER A 130 3.58 -11.48 -19.98
C SER A 130 2.33 -12.10 -20.60
N GLU A 131 2.44 -13.31 -21.13
CA GLU A 131 1.31 -14.06 -21.69
C GLU A 131 0.23 -14.36 -20.65
N ALA A 132 0.62 -14.69 -19.41
CA ALA A 132 -0.31 -14.91 -18.30
C ALA A 132 -1.03 -13.60 -17.89
N LEU A 133 -0.29 -12.49 -17.80
CA LEU A 133 -0.82 -11.16 -17.49
C LEU A 133 -1.84 -10.70 -18.54
N VAL A 134 -1.51 -10.81 -19.83
CA VAL A 134 -2.41 -10.42 -20.93
C VAL A 134 -3.64 -11.33 -20.98
N ALA A 135 -3.46 -12.64 -20.86
CA ALA A 135 -4.58 -13.59 -20.87
C ALA A 135 -5.43 -13.54 -19.59
N ARG A 136 -4.93 -12.89 -18.52
CA ARG A 136 -5.49 -12.90 -17.16
C ARG A 136 -5.80 -14.32 -16.68
N ALA A 137 -4.94 -15.27 -17.04
CA ALA A 137 -5.15 -16.69 -16.83
C ALA A 137 -3.86 -17.37 -16.41
N GLU A 138 -3.99 -18.43 -15.62
CA GLU A 138 -2.87 -19.28 -15.23
C GLU A 138 -2.22 -19.93 -16.45
N ARG A 139 -0.89 -20.05 -16.41
CA ARG A 139 -0.10 -20.76 -17.41
C ARG A 139 0.69 -21.87 -16.73
N VAL A 140 0.76 -23.01 -17.39
CA VAL A 140 1.63 -24.11 -17.00
C VAL A 140 2.69 -24.24 -18.08
N VAL A 141 3.95 -24.13 -17.69
CA VAL A 141 5.12 -24.32 -18.55
C VAL A 141 5.78 -25.61 -18.12
N GLU A 142 5.96 -26.54 -19.06
CA GLU A 142 6.68 -27.78 -18.82
C GLU A 142 8.11 -27.63 -19.33
N ASP A 143 9.08 -27.94 -18.48
CA ASP A 143 10.50 -27.90 -18.83
C ASP A 143 11.25 -29.12 -18.27
N ALA A 144 12.55 -29.20 -18.53
CA ALA A 144 13.40 -30.31 -18.07
C ALA A 144 13.48 -30.46 -16.54
N ARG A 145 12.97 -29.49 -15.76
CA ARG A 145 12.95 -29.48 -14.29
C ARG A 145 11.56 -29.81 -13.71
N GLY A 146 10.56 -30.07 -14.55
CA GLY A 146 9.21 -30.45 -14.14
C GLY A 146 8.15 -29.50 -14.70
N HIS A 147 7.16 -29.15 -13.87
CA HIS A 147 6.09 -28.24 -14.25
C HIS A 147 6.19 -26.93 -13.47
N ARG A 148 6.18 -25.81 -14.17
CA ARG A 148 6.09 -24.48 -13.60
C ARG A 148 4.70 -23.90 -13.80
N VAL A 149 4.02 -23.58 -12.71
CA VAL A 149 2.72 -22.91 -12.73
C VAL A 149 2.92 -21.43 -12.47
N VAL A 150 2.37 -20.58 -13.35
CA VAL A 150 2.41 -19.12 -13.27
C VAL A 150 0.98 -18.60 -13.19
N SER A 151 0.57 -18.14 -12.02
CA SER A 151 -0.80 -17.70 -11.75
C SER A 151 -0.83 -16.19 -11.47
N PRO A 152 -1.39 -15.36 -12.36
CA PRO A 152 -1.55 -13.94 -12.10
C PRO A 152 -2.73 -13.69 -11.15
N VAL A 153 -2.50 -12.84 -10.15
CA VAL A 153 -3.49 -12.36 -9.19
C VAL A 153 -3.56 -10.84 -9.32
N PHE A 154 -4.70 -10.34 -9.78
CA PHE A 154 -4.94 -8.91 -9.94
C PHE A 154 -5.60 -8.34 -8.68
N CYS A 155 -5.16 -7.16 -8.26
CA CYS A 155 -5.83 -6.34 -7.28
C CYS A 155 -6.15 -4.96 -7.90
N SER A 156 -7.05 -4.21 -7.26
CA SER A 156 -7.58 -2.96 -7.82
C SER A 156 -6.65 -1.76 -7.65
N GLY A 157 -5.72 -1.79 -6.70
CA GLY A 157 -4.90 -0.62 -6.41
C GLY A 157 -3.38 -0.83 -6.53
N GLY A 158 -2.90 -2.07 -6.51
CA GLY A 158 -1.48 -2.40 -6.58
C GLY A 158 -1.05 -3.03 -7.90
N PRO A 159 0.26 -3.26 -8.08
CA PRO A 159 0.75 -4.06 -9.20
C PRO A 159 0.15 -5.48 -9.14
N PRO A 160 -0.13 -6.11 -10.28
CA PRO A 160 -0.52 -7.52 -10.31
C PRO A 160 0.57 -8.38 -9.66
N ARG A 161 0.12 -9.40 -8.93
CA ARG A 161 1.02 -10.39 -8.32
C ARG A 161 1.09 -11.62 -9.20
N ILE A 162 2.28 -12.19 -9.32
CA ILE A 162 2.55 -13.43 -10.05
C ILE A 162 2.95 -14.48 -9.04
N VAL A 163 2.11 -15.48 -8.85
CA VAL A 163 2.40 -16.63 -8.00
C VAL A 163 3.07 -17.69 -8.89
N VAL A 164 4.28 -18.10 -8.53
CA VAL A 164 5.07 -19.08 -9.28
C VAL A 164 5.28 -20.31 -8.40
N LEU A 165 4.90 -21.47 -8.90
CA LEU A 165 5.13 -22.76 -8.27
C LEU A 165 5.97 -23.63 -9.20
N ASP A 166 7.08 -24.17 -8.70
CA ASP A 166 7.81 -25.24 -9.36
C ASP A 166 7.35 -26.57 -8.74
N CYS A 167 6.83 -27.44 -9.60
CA CYS A 167 6.23 -28.72 -9.24
C CYS A 167 7.04 -29.89 -9.83
N HIS A 168 7.25 -30.95 -9.04
CA HIS A 168 8.00 -32.12 -9.49
C HIS A 168 7.17 -33.11 -10.33
N ALA A 169 5.85 -32.94 -10.34
CA ALA A 169 4.91 -33.72 -11.14
C ALA A 169 3.73 -32.82 -11.54
N THR A 170 2.92 -33.26 -12.50
CA THR A 170 1.69 -32.54 -12.85
C THR A 170 0.76 -32.54 -11.63
N PRO A 171 0.32 -31.37 -11.11
CA PRO A 171 -0.51 -31.32 -9.91
C PRO A 171 -1.84 -32.05 -10.14
N ALA A 172 -2.29 -32.85 -9.18
CA ALA A 172 -3.57 -33.55 -9.27
C ALA A 172 -4.76 -32.56 -9.34
N GLU A 173 -5.89 -32.97 -9.92
CA GLU A 173 -7.05 -32.07 -10.09
C GLU A 173 -7.57 -31.49 -8.76
N ALA A 174 -7.56 -32.30 -7.68
CA ALA A 174 -7.93 -31.86 -6.35
C ALA A 174 -6.98 -30.77 -5.80
N GLU A 175 -5.68 -30.93 -6.03
CA GLU A 175 -4.64 -29.96 -5.65
C GLU A 175 -4.79 -28.65 -6.44
N GLN A 176 -5.02 -28.75 -7.76
CA GLN A 176 -5.32 -27.58 -8.59
C GLN A 176 -6.57 -26.84 -8.10
N ALA A 177 -7.63 -27.57 -7.76
CA ALA A 177 -8.87 -27.00 -7.23
C ALA A 177 -8.67 -26.34 -5.86
N PHE A 178 -7.83 -26.91 -5.00
CA PHE A 178 -7.46 -26.29 -3.72
C PHE A 178 -6.62 -25.01 -3.92
N ARG A 179 -5.58 -25.05 -4.77
CA ARG A 179 -4.78 -23.88 -5.15
C ARG A 179 -5.65 -22.74 -5.67
N ARG A 180 -6.59 -23.01 -6.59
CA ARG A 180 -7.51 -21.99 -7.13
C ARG A 180 -8.34 -21.33 -6.03
N ARG A 181 -8.77 -22.08 -5.01
CA ARG A 181 -9.50 -21.55 -3.85
C ARG A 181 -8.62 -20.68 -2.97
N LEU A 182 -7.38 -21.10 -2.70
CA LEU A 182 -6.40 -20.28 -1.97
C LEU A 182 -6.10 -18.95 -2.68
N LEU A 183 -5.85 -18.98 -3.99
CA LEU A 183 -5.60 -17.78 -4.78
C LEU A 183 -6.82 -16.84 -4.80
N ALA A 184 -8.04 -17.39 -4.83
CA ALA A 184 -9.27 -16.61 -4.73
C ALA A 184 -9.41 -15.93 -3.36
N LEU A 185 -9.13 -16.67 -2.26
CA LEU A 185 -9.14 -16.12 -0.91
C LEU A 185 -8.09 -15.01 -0.75
N TYR A 186 -6.87 -15.28 -1.21
CA TYR A 186 -5.79 -14.30 -1.22
C TYR A 186 -6.14 -13.02 -1.98
N ARG A 187 -6.72 -13.15 -3.18
CA ARG A 187 -7.20 -12.00 -3.96
C ARG A 187 -8.23 -11.18 -3.20
N ASN A 188 -9.16 -11.84 -2.51
CA ASN A 188 -10.19 -11.15 -1.74
C ASN A 188 -9.56 -10.40 -0.56
N GLN A 189 -8.64 -11.03 0.19
CA GLN A 189 -7.93 -10.38 1.29
C GLN A 189 -7.06 -9.21 0.80
N LEU A 190 -6.37 -9.36 -0.33
CA LEU A 190 -5.64 -8.26 -0.95
C LEU A 190 -6.55 -7.08 -1.30
N SER A 191 -7.75 -7.35 -1.80
CA SER A 191 -8.71 -6.30 -2.16
C SER A 191 -9.21 -5.56 -0.92
N LEU A 192 -9.37 -6.24 0.21
CA LEU A 192 -9.72 -5.62 1.49
C LEU A 192 -8.59 -4.74 2.02
N ILE A 193 -7.36 -5.25 2.01
CA ILE A 193 -6.17 -4.47 2.42
C ILE A 193 -6.01 -3.24 1.51
N ASP A 194 -6.09 -3.40 0.19
CA ASP A 194 -6.03 -2.28 -0.76
C ASP A 194 -7.13 -1.24 -0.49
N ALA A 195 -8.36 -1.67 -0.18
CA ALA A 195 -9.46 -0.76 0.13
C ALA A 195 -9.26 0.00 1.45
N MET A 196 -8.51 -0.57 2.38
CA MET A 196 -8.16 0.05 3.66
C MET A 196 -6.95 0.98 3.56
N GLU A 197 -5.97 0.65 2.72
CA GLU A 197 -4.71 1.39 2.61
C GLU A 197 -4.73 2.51 1.58
N ARG A 198 -5.79 2.63 0.74
CA ARG A 198 -5.80 3.57 -0.37
C ARG A 198 -6.78 4.71 -0.21
N ASP A 199 -6.39 5.86 -0.75
CA ASP A 199 -7.26 7.00 -0.95
C ASP A 199 -8.25 6.73 -2.09
N ARG A 200 -9.53 6.96 -1.84
CA ARG A 200 -10.61 6.63 -2.79
C ARG A 200 -10.61 7.49 -4.04
N LEU A 201 -10.11 8.72 -3.96
CA LEU A 201 -10.03 9.61 -5.10
C LEU A 201 -8.82 9.21 -5.96
N THR A 202 -7.62 9.29 -5.40
CA THR A 202 -6.36 9.22 -6.15
C THR A 202 -5.83 7.80 -6.36
N GLY A 203 -6.28 6.83 -5.57
CA GLY A 203 -5.75 5.46 -5.52
C GLY A 203 -4.31 5.36 -5.00
N LEU A 204 -3.72 6.47 -4.53
CA LEU A 204 -2.47 6.46 -3.75
C LEU A 204 -2.71 5.83 -2.39
N LEU A 205 -1.63 5.57 -1.66
CA LEU A 205 -1.75 5.15 -0.27
C LEU A 205 -2.35 6.30 0.56
N ASN A 206 -3.13 5.99 1.58
CA ASN A 206 -3.72 6.98 2.46
C ASN A 206 -2.83 7.25 3.69
N ARG A 207 -3.25 8.20 4.52
CA ARG A 207 -2.56 8.55 5.77
C ARG A 207 -2.40 7.37 6.73
N HIS A 208 -3.41 6.51 6.86
CA HIS A 208 -3.30 5.31 7.70
C HIS A 208 -2.17 4.37 7.21
N ALA A 209 -2.08 4.17 5.90
CA ALA A 209 -0.99 3.38 5.31
C ALA A 209 0.38 4.06 5.46
N PHE A 210 0.43 5.39 5.50
CA PHE A 210 1.65 6.12 5.83
C PHE A 210 2.12 5.80 7.24
N ASP A 211 1.25 5.95 8.24
CA ASP A 211 1.58 5.72 9.65
C ASP A 211 2.17 4.30 9.83
N GLU A 212 1.46 3.27 9.34
CA GLU A 212 1.90 1.87 9.42
C GLU A 212 3.27 1.64 8.75
N ARG A 213 3.45 2.12 7.51
CA ARG A 213 4.70 1.89 6.75
C ARG A 213 5.88 2.69 7.27
N PHE A 214 5.62 3.85 7.87
CA PHE A 214 6.64 4.67 8.48
C PHE A 214 7.18 4.01 9.76
N PHE A 215 6.31 3.48 10.63
CA PHE A 215 6.74 2.69 11.78
C PHE A 215 7.53 1.43 11.37
N GLN A 216 7.15 0.80 10.26
CA GLN A 216 7.85 -0.39 9.76
C GLN A 216 9.29 -0.09 9.31
N LEU A 217 9.53 1.08 8.71
CA LEU A 217 10.87 1.54 8.33
C LEU A 217 11.82 1.64 9.52
N GLU A 218 11.34 2.11 10.68
CA GLU A 218 12.15 2.18 11.89
C GLU A 218 12.52 0.79 12.40
N ARG A 219 11.56 -0.12 12.44
CA ARG A 219 11.79 -1.50 12.89
C ARG A 219 12.80 -2.24 12.02
N ASP A 220 12.74 -2.04 10.71
CA ASP A 220 13.70 -2.65 9.78
C ASP A 220 15.12 -2.08 9.97
N ALA A 221 15.23 -0.78 10.32
CA ALA A 221 16.50 -0.13 10.62
C ALA A 221 17.13 -0.60 11.94
N GLU A 222 16.30 -1.00 12.91
CA GLU A 222 16.73 -1.56 14.20
C GLU A 222 17.10 -3.05 14.11
N GLY A 223 16.35 -3.84 13.34
CA GLY A 223 16.50 -5.29 13.22
C GLY A 223 17.75 -5.78 12.45
N GLY A 224 18.64 -4.89 12.02
CA GLY A 224 19.91 -5.25 11.38
C GLY A 224 19.77 -5.86 9.98
N SER A 225 18.59 -5.79 9.35
CA SER A 225 18.42 -6.18 7.95
C SER A 225 19.10 -5.13 7.07
N ALA A 226 20.41 -5.32 6.84
CA ALA A 226 21.29 -4.44 6.08
C ALA A 226 20.82 -4.12 4.65
N ARG A 227 19.73 -4.73 4.17
CA ARG A 227 19.18 -4.54 2.82
C ARG A 227 18.35 -3.26 2.66
N LEU A 228 17.97 -2.60 3.76
CA LEU A 228 17.30 -1.28 3.75
C LEU A 228 18.21 -0.13 4.23
N VAL A 229 19.50 -0.41 4.53
CA VAL A 229 20.49 0.57 4.97
C VAL A 229 21.03 1.36 3.78
N GLY A 230 20.15 2.14 3.16
CA GLY A 230 20.50 3.25 2.28
C GLY A 230 19.69 4.46 2.71
N SER A 231 20.20 5.68 2.50
CA SER A 231 19.47 6.92 2.83
C SER A 231 18.05 6.85 2.28
N ALA A 232 17.08 6.94 3.17
CA ALA A 232 15.68 7.12 2.84
C ALA A 232 15.33 8.59 3.04
N TRP A 233 14.43 9.11 2.21
CA TRP A 233 14.04 10.51 2.22
C TRP A 233 12.54 10.62 2.32
N LEU A 234 12.06 11.49 3.21
CA LEU A 234 10.67 11.87 3.33
C LEU A 234 10.48 13.21 2.65
N ALA A 235 9.50 13.30 1.75
CA ALA A 235 9.09 14.57 1.14
C ALA A 235 7.61 14.82 1.38
N VAL A 236 7.28 16.06 1.76
CA VAL A 236 5.91 16.56 1.86
C VAL A 236 5.69 17.54 0.71
N LEU A 237 4.58 17.35 0.02
CA LEU A 237 4.14 18.09 -1.15
C LEU A 237 2.80 18.75 -0.89
N ASP A 238 2.64 19.96 -1.39
CA ASP A 238 1.38 20.69 -1.34
C ASP A 238 1.14 21.46 -2.65
N VAL A 239 -0.12 21.48 -3.08
CA VAL A 239 -0.55 22.16 -4.31
C VAL A 239 -0.71 23.65 -4.05
N ASP A 240 0.11 24.44 -4.74
CA ASP A 240 0.14 25.87 -4.56
C ASP A 240 -1.21 26.51 -4.95
N HIS A 241 -1.80 27.26 -4.01
CA HIS A 241 -3.06 27.97 -4.21
C HIS A 241 -4.27 27.07 -4.53
N PHE A 242 -4.29 25.82 -4.06
CA PHE A 242 -5.40 24.89 -4.35
C PHE A 242 -6.77 25.39 -3.87
N LYS A 243 -6.84 26.09 -2.74
CA LYS A 243 -8.07 26.76 -2.31
C LYS A 243 -8.63 27.70 -3.38
N GLN A 244 -7.78 28.47 -4.06
CA GLN A 244 -8.21 29.36 -5.14
C GLN A 244 -8.74 28.57 -6.34
N VAL A 245 -8.16 27.41 -6.65
CA VAL A 245 -8.68 26.50 -7.69
C VAL A 245 -10.11 26.08 -7.35
N ASN A 246 -10.36 25.65 -6.11
CA ASN A 246 -11.69 25.28 -5.66
C ASN A 246 -12.67 26.46 -5.66
N ASP A 247 -12.24 27.63 -5.19
CA ASP A 247 -13.08 28.83 -5.10
C ASP A 247 -13.50 29.34 -6.50
N VAL A 248 -12.63 29.23 -7.51
CA VAL A 248 -12.89 29.72 -8.87
C VAL A 248 -13.57 28.68 -9.76
N HIS A 249 -13.19 27.41 -9.66
CA HIS A 249 -13.60 26.36 -10.59
C HIS A 249 -14.53 25.29 -9.97
N GLY A 250 -14.71 25.31 -8.65
CA GLY A 250 -15.49 24.36 -7.89
C GLY A 250 -14.73 23.07 -7.55
N HIS A 251 -15.20 22.37 -6.51
CA HIS A 251 -14.55 21.17 -5.96
C HIS A 251 -14.37 20.03 -6.97
N LEU A 252 -15.27 19.88 -7.94
CA LEU A 252 -15.12 18.84 -8.97
C LEU A 252 -13.86 19.04 -9.82
N VAL A 253 -13.49 20.28 -10.12
CA VAL A 253 -12.25 20.60 -10.83
C VAL A 253 -11.04 20.43 -9.91
N GLY A 254 -11.18 20.76 -8.62
CA GLY A 254 -10.17 20.44 -7.62
C GLY A 254 -9.87 18.94 -7.55
N ASP A 255 -10.90 18.10 -7.51
CA ASP A 255 -10.76 16.64 -7.50
C ASP A 255 -10.06 16.12 -8.78
N GLU A 256 -10.39 16.68 -9.94
CA GLU A 256 -9.71 16.37 -11.22
C GLU A 256 -8.23 16.73 -11.18
N VAL A 257 -7.87 17.89 -10.60
CA VAL A 257 -6.47 18.30 -10.41
C VAL A 257 -5.73 17.30 -9.52
N LEU A 258 -6.33 16.86 -8.41
CA LEU A 258 -5.70 15.88 -7.51
C LEU A 258 -5.52 14.50 -8.16
N LEU A 259 -6.49 14.08 -8.98
CA LEU A 259 -6.41 12.86 -9.79
C LEU A 259 -5.22 12.92 -10.77
N LEU A 260 -5.12 14.00 -11.54
CA LEU A 260 -4.05 14.20 -12.52
C LEU A 260 -2.69 14.31 -11.82
N LEU A 261 -2.59 15.01 -10.70
CA LEU A 261 -1.38 15.09 -9.90
C LEU A 261 -0.93 13.70 -9.42
N ALA A 262 -1.85 12.88 -8.91
CA ALA A 262 -1.54 11.51 -8.50
C ALA A 262 -1.04 10.64 -9.67
N GLN A 263 -1.57 10.82 -10.87
CA GLN A 263 -1.09 10.14 -12.08
C GLN A 263 0.33 10.60 -12.45
N LEU A 264 0.61 11.91 -12.39
CA LEU A 264 1.96 12.44 -12.60
C LEU A 264 2.94 11.86 -11.58
N MET A 265 2.57 11.81 -10.30
CA MET A 265 3.41 11.19 -9.27
C MET A 265 3.71 9.72 -9.60
N LYS A 266 2.70 8.91 -9.94
CA LYS A 266 2.89 7.49 -10.32
C LYS A 266 3.82 7.31 -11.52
N ARG A 267 3.80 8.26 -12.47
CA ARG A 267 4.65 8.23 -13.66
C ARG A 267 6.09 8.65 -13.39
N GLU A 268 6.27 9.65 -12.54
CA GLU A 268 7.57 10.27 -12.33
C GLU A 268 8.40 9.58 -11.23
N PHE A 269 7.77 8.90 -10.27
CA PHE A 269 8.46 8.11 -9.25
C PHE A 269 8.63 6.64 -9.64
N ARG A 270 9.56 5.96 -8.98
CA ARG A 270 9.76 4.53 -9.17
C ARG A 270 8.62 3.78 -8.49
N TYR A 271 8.36 2.57 -8.97
CA TYR A 271 7.38 1.69 -8.35
C TYR A 271 7.70 1.33 -6.88
N SER A 272 8.97 1.41 -6.49
CA SER A 272 9.45 1.14 -5.14
C SER A 272 9.28 2.34 -4.19
N ASP A 273 9.06 3.53 -4.75
CA ASP A 273 8.82 4.74 -3.98
C ASP A 273 7.38 4.70 -3.46
N LEU A 274 7.18 5.13 -2.22
CA LEU A 274 5.86 5.09 -1.60
C LEU A 274 5.20 6.45 -1.74
N LEU A 275 4.01 6.46 -2.35
CA LEU A 275 3.26 7.67 -2.67
C LEU A 275 1.97 7.68 -1.87
N PHE A 276 1.77 8.74 -1.09
CA PHE A 276 0.63 8.90 -0.21
C PHE A 276 -0.13 10.17 -0.53
N ARG A 277 -1.46 10.12 -0.43
CA ARG A 277 -2.28 11.29 -0.19
C ARG A 277 -2.52 11.39 1.32
N PHE A 278 -1.93 12.40 1.93
CA PHE A 278 -1.90 12.55 3.38
C PHE A 278 -3.09 13.38 3.89
N GLY A 279 -3.44 14.42 3.14
CA GLY A 279 -4.54 15.35 3.43
C GLY A 279 -5.38 15.67 2.21
N GLY A 280 -6.09 16.80 2.26
CA GLY A 280 -6.94 17.26 1.16
C GLY A 280 -6.15 17.52 -0.13
N GLU A 281 -5.13 18.39 -0.02
CA GLU A 281 -4.22 18.82 -1.09
C GLU A 281 -2.75 18.42 -0.84
N GLU A 282 -2.53 17.62 0.20
CA GLU A 282 -1.20 17.27 0.71
C GLU A 282 -0.82 15.84 0.34
N PHE A 283 0.41 15.68 -0.15
CA PHE A 283 0.97 14.42 -0.59
C PHE A 283 2.28 14.15 0.12
N VAL A 284 2.56 12.88 0.38
CA VAL A 284 3.82 12.45 1.00
C VAL A 284 4.49 11.44 0.10
N VAL A 285 5.82 11.52 0.01
CA VAL A 285 6.65 10.59 -0.76
C VAL A 285 7.77 10.05 0.12
N ILE A 286 7.96 8.74 0.10
CA ILE A 286 9.15 8.09 0.69
C ILE A 286 10.01 7.51 -0.43
N LEU A 287 11.21 8.07 -0.58
CA LEU A 287 12.23 7.62 -1.54
C LEU A 287 13.25 6.75 -0.80
N ARG A 288 13.53 5.54 -1.31
CA ARG A 288 14.44 4.59 -0.65
C ARG A 288 15.66 4.30 -1.51
N GLY A 289 16.82 4.14 -0.87
CA GLY A 289 18.04 3.68 -1.54
C GLY A 289 18.58 4.69 -2.55
N VAL A 290 18.45 5.98 -2.26
CA VAL A 290 19.00 7.06 -3.10
C VAL A 290 19.79 8.05 -2.23
N PRO A 291 20.91 8.59 -2.73
CA PRO A 291 21.56 9.73 -2.08
C PRO A 291 20.68 10.98 -2.18
N GLU A 292 20.98 12.01 -1.39
CA GLU A 292 20.26 13.29 -1.39
C GLU A 292 20.10 13.89 -2.80
N SER A 293 21.17 13.85 -3.60
CA SER A 293 21.15 14.34 -4.98
C SER A 293 20.14 13.59 -5.86
N GLY A 294 19.97 12.28 -5.64
CA GLY A 294 18.99 11.47 -6.31
C GLY A 294 17.56 11.78 -5.87
N ALA A 295 17.35 11.99 -4.57
CA ALA A 295 16.07 12.44 -4.02
C ALA A 295 15.67 13.81 -4.60
N ARG A 296 16.56 14.79 -4.50
CA ARG A 296 16.37 16.14 -5.05
C ARG A 296 16.03 16.12 -6.54
N LEU A 297 16.76 15.32 -7.34
CA LEU A 297 16.49 15.19 -8.77
C LEU A 297 15.10 14.60 -9.08
N ALA A 298 14.65 13.62 -8.31
CA ALA A 298 13.32 13.03 -8.48
C ALA A 298 12.20 14.02 -8.12
N LEU A 299 12.35 14.76 -7.02
CA LEU A 299 11.40 15.77 -6.58
C LEU A 299 11.35 16.96 -7.54
N GLU A 300 12.50 17.44 -8.03
CA GLU A 300 12.55 18.52 -9.02
C GLU A 300 11.91 18.10 -10.35
N ARG A 301 12.12 16.85 -10.78
CA ARG A 301 11.46 16.31 -11.96
C ARG A 301 9.94 16.35 -11.81
N LEU A 302 9.40 15.92 -10.68
CA LEU A 302 7.96 16.03 -10.42
C LEU A 302 7.50 17.49 -10.47
N ARG A 303 8.19 18.39 -9.77
CA ARG A 303 7.84 19.82 -9.70
C ARG A 303 7.73 20.44 -11.09
N VAL A 304 8.75 20.26 -11.92
CA VAL A 304 8.78 20.74 -13.32
C VAL A 304 7.64 20.10 -14.11
N ARG A 305 7.42 18.79 -13.97
CA ARG A 305 6.36 18.08 -14.69
C ARG A 305 4.97 18.57 -14.34
N VAL A 306 4.72 18.92 -13.09
CA VAL A 306 3.45 19.53 -12.66
C VAL A 306 3.30 20.92 -13.25
N GLU A 307 4.35 21.76 -13.18
CA GLU A 307 4.32 23.10 -13.76
C GLU A 307 4.09 23.12 -15.28
N GLU A 308 4.65 22.14 -16.00
CA GLU A 308 4.52 21.98 -17.45
C GLU A 308 3.22 21.26 -17.87
N HIS A 309 2.50 20.63 -16.93
CA HIS A 309 1.31 19.87 -17.27
C HIS A 309 0.13 20.78 -17.60
N ASP A 310 -0.56 20.49 -18.69
CA ASP A 310 -1.80 21.16 -19.06
C ASP A 310 -2.95 20.59 -18.23
N PHE A 311 -3.26 21.25 -17.11
CA PHE A 311 -4.43 20.95 -16.29
C PHE A 311 -5.67 21.59 -16.93
N PRO A 312 -6.67 20.80 -17.36
CA PRO A 312 -7.84 21.34 -18.02
C PRO A 312 -8.48 22.46 -17.18
N ARG A 313 -8.73 23.61 -17.81
CA ARG A 313 -9.37 24.80 -17.19
C ARG A 313 -8.51 25.55 -16.17
N ILE A 314 -7.31 25.08 -15.86
CA ILE A 314 -6.37 25.73 -14.93
C ILE A 314 -5.20 26.30 -15.72
N ALA A 315 -5.04 27.61 -15.71
CA ALA A 315 -4.02 28.28 -16.53
C ALA A 315 -2.58 27.91 -16.12
N ARG A 316 -2.35 27.71 -14.81
CA ARG A 316 -1.07 27.27 -14.25
C ARG A 316 -1.30 26.66 -12.88
N LEU A 317 -0.77 25.47 -12.66
CA LEU A 317 -0.74 24.80 -11.37
C LEU A 317 0.72 24.50 -11.02
N THR A 318 1.11 24.70 -9.77
CA THR A 318 2.45 24.36 -9.28
C THR A 318 2.37 23.66 -7.94
N VAL A 319 3.49 23.06 -7.52
CA VAL A 319 3.62 22.42 -6.22
C VAL A 319 4.85 22.95 -5.51
N SER A 320 4.75 23.07 -4.19
CA SER A 320 5.89 23.29 -3.31
C SER A 320 6.24 22.00 -2.58
N ILE A 321 7.53 21.75 -2.36
CA ILE A 321 8.03 20.49 -1.81
C ILE A 321 9.04 20.76 -0.70
N GLY A 322 8.82 20.20 0.47
CA GLY A 322 9.82 20.10 1.54
C GLY A 322 10.29 18.67 1.68
N PHE A 323 11.59 18.44 1.90
CA PHE A 323 12.09 17.08 2.11
C PHE A 323 13.24 16.99 3.10
N THR A 324 13.39 15.84 3.72
CA THR A 324 14.41 15.56 4.75
C THR A 324 14.90 14.12 4.69
N GLU A 325 16.07 13.85 5.26
CA GLU A 325 16.56 12.50 5.44
C GLU A 325 15.78 11.80 6.56
N VAL A 326 15.39 10.55 6.34
CA VAL A 326 14.87 9.66 7.38
C VAL A 326 16.06 9.16 8.19
N ALA A 327 16.54 10.01 9.10
CA ALA A 327 17.71 9.73 9.90
C ALA A 327 17.49 8.56 10.86
N LYS A 328 18.47 7.66 10.95
CA LYS A 328 18.39 6.49 11.83
C LYS A 328 18.20 6.90 13.29
N GLY A 329 17.13 6.40 13.92
CA GLY A 329 16.80 6.64 15.32
C GLY A 329 16.23 8.02 15.63
N ALA A 330 15.91 8.83 14.61
CA ALA A 330 15.13 10.04 14.80
C ALA A 330 13.63 9.68 14.89
N PRO A 331 12.89 10.25 15.85
CA PRO A 331 11.47 9.93 16.02
C PRO A 331 10.65 10.37 14.79
N PRO A 332 9.60 9.63 14.40
CA PRO A 332 8.79 9.91 13.22
C PRO A 332 8.27 11.34 13.13
N ASP A 333 7.73 11.83 14.24
CA ASP A 333 7.13 13.15 14.39
C ASP A 333 8.15 14.25 14.10
N ARG A 334 9.43 14.04 14.43
CA ARG A 334 10.51 14.98 14.09
C ARG A 334 10.85 14.97 12.61
N ILE A 335 10.84 13.80 11.97
CA ILE A 335 11.14 13.68 10.54
C ILE A 335 10.03 14.36 9.74
N VAL A 336 8.76 14.15 10.12
CA VAL A 336 7.62 14.83 9.50
C VAL A 336 7.71 16.34 9.72
N ASP A 337 7.95 16.80 10.96
CA ASP A 337 8.11 18.23 11.27
C ASP A 337 9.19 18.90 10.42
N LEU A 338 10.37 18.28 10.27
CA LEU A 338 11.46 18.84 9.47
C LEU A 338 11.10 18.97 7.99
N ALA A 339 10.44 17.96 7.41
CA ALA A 339 9.98 18.01 6.03
C ALA A 339 8.92 19.10 5.84
N ASP A 340 8.02 19.25 6.80
CA ASP A 340 6.93 20.21 6.75
C ASP A 340 7.42 21.66 6.90
N ARG A 341 8.42 21.89 7.76
CA ARG A 341 9.10 23.20 7.87
C ARG A 341 9.86 23.56 6.60
N ALA A 342 10.49 22.58 5.95
CA ALA A 342 11.09 22.78 4.64
C ALA A 342 10.02 23.17 3.59
N LEU A 343 8.84 22.54 3.63
CA LEU A 343 7.71 22.87 2.76
C LEU A 343 7.19 24.29 3.04
N TYR A 344 7.03 24.65 4.32
CA TYR A 344 6.64 25.99 4.72
C TYR A 344 7.62 27.03 4.16
N ARG A 345 8.93 26.78 4.26
CA ARG A 345 9.94 27.65 3.67
C ARG A 345 9.87 27.72 2.15
N ALA A 346 9.57 26.61 1.47
CA ALA A 346 9.33 26.59 0.03
C ALA A 346 8.16 27.52 -0.34
N LYS A 347 7.04 27.44 0.39
CA LYS A 347 5.87 28.32 0.19
C LYS A 347 6.19 29.79 0.50
N ALA A 348 6.86 30.06 1.62
CA ALA A 348 7.23 31.41 2.06
C ALA A 348 8.23 32.09 1.11
N SER A 349 9.11 31.30 0.46
CA SER A 349 10.12 31.83 -0.45
C SER A 349 9.59 32.13 -1.86
N GLY A 350 8.29 31.95 -2.10
CA GLY A 350 7.64 32.25 -3.38
C GLY A 350 7.11 31.03 -4.13
N ARG A 351 6.92 29.89 -3.46
CA ARG A 351 6.28 28.67 -4.00
C ARG A 351 6.99 28.06 -5.21
N ASN A 352 6.39 27.03 -5.81
CA ASN A 352 6.88 26.34 -7.00
C ASN A 352 8.38 25.98 -6.91
N ARG A 353 8.77 25.34 -5.81
CA ARG A 353 10.17 24.99 -5.53
C ARG A 353 10.28 23.84 -4.55
N ILE A 354 11.48 23.29 -4.49
CA ILE A 354 11.86 22.31 -3.49
C ILE A 354 12.82 22.92 -2.48
N VAL A 355 12.74 22.51 -1.21
CA VAL A 355 13.65 22.91 -0.14
C VAL A 355 14.01 21.67 0.68
N SER A 356 15.31 21.45 0.93
CA SER A 356 15.76 20.45 1.89
C SER A 356 15.72 20.99 3.31
N SER A 357 15.46 20.13 4.30
CA SER A 357 15.67 20.46 5.71
C SER A 357 17.10 20.95 5.97
N ASP A 358 18.08 20.49 5.19
CA ASP A 358 19.48 20.92 5.26
C ASP A 358 19.74 22.34 4.76
N GLU A 359 18.70 23.03 4.27
CA GLU A 359 18.75 24.44 3.90
C GLU A 359 18.08 25.31 4.98
N LEU A 360 17.39 24.72 5.97
CA LEU A 360 16.78 25.42 7.11
C LEU A 360 17.87 26.02 8.02
N PRO A 361 17.69 27.20 8.63
CA PRO A 361 18.61 27.74 9.62
C PRO A 361 18.57 26.86 10.88
N ASP A 362 19.64 26.85 11.68
CA ASP A 362 19.73 25.97 12.88
C ASP A 362 18.57 26.18 13.86
N THR A 363 18.09 27.41 13.99
CA THR A 363 16.90 27.75 14.79
C THR A 363 15.63 27.05 14.30
N GLU A 364 15.50 26.86 12.99
CA GLU A 364 14.39 26.12 12.39
C GLU A 364 14.65 24.61 12.29
N ARG A 365 15.82 24.11 12.67
CA ARG A 365 16.05 22.65 12.80
C ARG A 365 15.94 22.17 14.25
N ALA A 366 16.24 23.06 15.20
CA ALA A 366 16.29 22.76 16.63
C ALA A 366 14.94 22.92 17.33
N GLY A 367 14.01 23.70 16.77
CA GLY A 367 12.71 23.97 17.38
C GLY A 367 11.72 22.81 17.27
N PHE A 368 12.03 21.67 17.89
CA PHE A 368 11.11 20.56 18.12
C PHE A 368 10.62 20.64 19.57
N GLU A 369 9.51 21.35 19.79
CA GLU A 369 8.74 21.29 21.04
C GLU A 369 7.49 20.46 20.72
N GLY A 370 7.26 19.38 21.48
CA GLY A 370 6.42 18.25 21.07
C GLY A 370 4.95 18.54 20.76
N ALA A 371 4.31 17.47 20.24
CA ALA A 371 3.00 17.39 19.61
C ALA A 371 2.91 18.20 18.30
N VAL A 372 3.28 17.54 17.20
CA VAL A 372 2.82 17.94 15.87
C VAL A 372 1.29 17.89 15.92
N GLU A 373 0.64 19.05 16.05
CA GLU A 373 -0.72 19.20 15.55
C GLU A 373 -0.61 19.01 14.04
N LEU A 374 -0.72 17.76 13.61
CA LEU A 374 -0.92 17.42 12.20
C LEU A 374 -2.22 18.13 11.81
N PHE A 375 -2.07 19.22 11.04
CA PHE A 375 -3.06 20.25 10.77
C PHE A 375 -4.50 19.76 10.49
#